data_AF-A0A9D7ZHC7-F1
#
_entry.id   AF-A0A9D7ZHC7-F1
#
_cell.length_a   1.000
_cell.length_b   1.000
_cell.length_c   1.000
_cell.angle_alpha   90.00
_cell.angle_beta   90.00
_cell.angle_gamma   90.00
#
_symmetry.space_group_name_H-M   'P 1'
#
loop_
_entity.id
_entity.type
_entity.pdbx_description
1 polymer ?
#
loop_
_entity_poly.entity_id
_entity_poly.type
_entity_poly.pdbx_seq_one_letter_code
_entity_poly.pdbx_strand_id
1 'polypeptide(L)'
;MRWHVDVSKPMGERVSGLEYKGRSDNSWVPLGTNTSYTVVTNNYVAGGRNGYLTFKTVKNDGRSVDTYLNDAQSFVDYVQARGNIGKLPVSEYSTQSITR
;
A
#
# COMPACT_ATOMS: atom_id res chain seq x y z
N MET A 1 -0.55 -4.44 -3.42
CA MET A 1 -1.28 -5.20 -2.39
C MET A 1 -2.77 -4.99 -2.62
N ARG A 2 -3.59 -6.01 -2.41
CA ARG A 2 -5.06 -5.92 -2.46
C ARG A 2 -5.69 -6.78 -1.35
N TRP A 3 -6.97 -6.53 -1.05
CA TRP A 3 -7.68 -7.12 0.09
C TRP A 3 -9.21 -7.08 -0.07
N HIS A 4 -9.88 -7.85 0.78
CA HIS A 4 -11.33 -7.79 1.01
C HIS A 4 -11.65 -7.08 2.32
N VAL A 5 -12.81 -6.43 2.37
CA VAL A 5 -13.31 -5.73 3.56
C VAL A 5 -14.68 -6.27 3.97
N ASP A 6 -14.83 -6.63 5.24
CA ASP A 6 -16.11 -6.90 5.88
C ASP A 6 -16.28 -5.91 7.04
N VAL A 7 -17.18 -4.94 6.87
CA VAL A 7 -17.37 -3.88 7.88
C VAL A 7 -18.30 -4.30 9.02
N SER A 8 -18.93 -5.47 8.94
CA SER A 8 -19.69 -6.07 10.04
C SER A 8 -18.77 -6.58 11.16
N LYS A 9 -17.52 -6.92 10.82
CA LYS A 9 -16.55 -7.50 11.75
C LYS A 9 -16.05 -6.48 12.78
N PRO A 10 -15.64 -6.97 13.97
CA PRO A 10 -14.99 -6.16 14.99
C PRO A 10 -13.75 -5.42 14.47
N MET A 11 -13.36 -4.35 15.16
CA MET A 11 -12.10 -3.66 14.90
C MET A 11 -10.93 -4.65 14.99
N GLY A 12 -10.06 -4.65 13.98
CA GLY A 12 -8.93 -5.60 13.87
C GLY A 12 -9.21 -6.81 12.98
N GLU A 13 -10.48 -7.11 12.66
CA GLU A 13 -10.87 -8.32 11.93
C GLU A 13 -11.55 -8.03 10.58
N ARG A 14 -11.57 -6.76 10.15
CA ARG A 14 -12.31 -6.33 8.95
C ARG A 14 -11.61 -6.62 7.62
N VAL A 15 -10.30 -6.86 7.63
CA VAL A 15 -9.49 -7.00 6.42
C VAL A 15 -9.07 -8.46 6.27
N SER A 16 -9.30 -9.05 5.09
CA SER A 16 -8.97 -10.45 4.80
C SER A 16 -8.52 -10.62 3.35
N GLY A 17 -8.05 -11.84 3.00
CA GLY A 17 -7.57 -12.19 1.67
C GLY A 17 -6.51 -11.24 1.14
N LEU A 18 -5.51 -10.95 1.98
CA LEU A 18 -4.39 -10.09 1.60
C LEU A 18 -3.58 -10.76 0.50
N GLU A 19 -3.40 -10.05 -0.60
CA GLU A 19 -2.61 -10.49 -1.74
C GLU A 19 -1.57 -9.44 -2.12
N TYR A 20 -0.43 -9.92 -2.60
CA TYR A 20 0.69 -9.13 -3.08
C TYR A 20 0.99 -9.45 -4.54
N LYS A 21 1.44 -8.44 -5.27
CA LYS A 21 1.98 -8.56 -6.61
C LYS A 21 3.17 -7.61 -6.69
N GLY A 22 4.37 -8.16 -6.88
CA GLY A 22 5.59 -7.40 -7.04
C GLY A 22 5.64 -6.66 -8.37
N ARG A 23 6.63 -5.76 -8.51
CA ARG A 23 6.75 -4.88 -9.69
C ARG A 23 6.96 -5.66 -11.00
N SER A 24 7.63 -6.81 -10.93
CA SER A 24 7.93 -7.69 -12.06
C SER A 24 6.99 -8.89 -12.16
N ASP A 25 6.01 -9.01 -11.24
CA ASP A 25 5.16 -10.19 -11.16
C ASP A 25 3.95 -10.05 -12.09
N ASN A 26 3.57 -11.17 -12.72
CA ASN A 26 2.42 -11.22 -13.63
C ASN A 26 1.11 -11.63 -12.94
N SER A 27 1.17 -12.03 -11.67
CA SER A 27 0.02 -12.57 -10.92
C SER A 27 0.02 -12.13 -9.47
N TRP A 28 -1.19 -12.02 -8.91
CA TRP A 28 -1.39 -11.83 -7.48
C TRP A 28 -1.19 -13.16 -6.74
N VAL A 29 -0.51 -13.10 -5.59
CA VAL A 29 -0.28 -14.24 -4.71
C VAL A 29 -0.67 -13.88 -3.27
N PRO A 30 -1.03 -14.86 -2.42
CA PRO A 30 -1.28 -14.60 -1.00
C PRO A 30 -0.10 -13.90 -0.32
N LEU A 31 -0.38 -12.95 0.55
CA LEU A 31 0.65 -12.24 1.32
C LEU A 31 1.35 -13.21 2.29
N GLY A 32 2.65 -13.43 2.08
CA GLY A 32 3.46 -14.25 2.97
C GLY A 32 3.72 -13.57 4.33
N THR A 33 3.44 -14.26 5.44
CA THR A 33 3.60 -13.74 6.81
C THR A 33 5.04 -13.72 7.29
N ASN A 34 5.91 -14.52 6.70
CA ASN A 34 7.34 -14.62 7.02
C ASN A 34 8.22 -13.97 5.94
N THR A 35 7.66 -13.00 5.20
CA THR A 35 8.34 -12.32 4.10
C THR A 35 8.51 -10.84 4.43
N SER A 36 9.69 -10.29 4.16
CA SER A 36 9.95 -8.85 4.28
C SER A 36 9.54 -8.14 3.00
N TYR A 37 8.80 -7.04 3.14
CA TYR A 37 8.36 -6.21 2.02
C TYR A 37 8.88 -4.79 2.17
N THR A 38 9.33 -4.21 1.07
CA THR A 38 9.55 -2.77 0.96
C THR A 38 8.22 -2.08 0.71
N VAL A 39 7.85 -1.16 1.60
CA VAL A 39 6.61 -0.38 1.51
C VAL A 39 6.96 1.09 1.34
N VAL A 40 6.31 1.75 0.39
CA VAL A 40 6.41 3.20 0.20
C VAL A 40 5.18 3.87 0.81
N THR A 41 5.40 4.90 1.63
CA THR A 41 4.37 5.74 2.22
C THR A 41 4.89 7.18 2.35
N ASN A 42 4.02 8.15 2.58
CA ASN A 42 4.45 9.54 2.79
C ASN A 42 5.05 9.74 4.20
N ASN A 43 5.82 10.82 4.36
CA ASN A 43 6.50 11.13 5.62
C ASN A 43 5.55 11.36 6.81
N TYR A 44 4.33 11.87 6.56
CA TYR A 44 3.30 12.11 7.57
C TYR A 44 2.83 10.79 8.20
N VAL A 45 2.44 9.82 7.37
CA VAL A 45 2.03 8.47 7.80
C VAL A 45 3.21 7.70 8.38
N ALA A 46 4.41 7.82 7.79
CA ALA A 46 5.64 7.24 8.34
C ALA A 46 5.95 7.74 9.77
N GLY A 47 5.52 8.96 10.11
CA GLY A 47 5.62 9.53 11.45
C GLY A 47 4.59 8.98 12.46
N GLY A 48 3.74 8.03 12.07
CA GLY A 48 2.71 7.43 12.92
C GLY A 48 1.44 8.26 13.06
N ARG A 49 1.24 9.26 12.19
CA ARG A 49 0.02 10.07 12.19
C ARG A 49 -1.17 9.24 11.69
N ASN A 50 -2.38 9.66 12.04
CA ASN A 50 -3.64 8.93 11.79
C ASN A 50 -3.66 7.49 12.33
N GLY A 51 -2.93 7.23 13.43
CA GLY A 51 -2.93 5.93 14.09
C GLY A 51 -2.03 4.87 13.45
N TYR A 52 -1.21 5.22 12.46
CA TYR A 52 -0.28 4.30 11.79
C TYR A 52 1.00 4.02 12.61
N LEU A 53 0.83 3.65 13.88
CA LEU A 53 1.91 3.51 14.85
C LEU A 53 2.98 2.51 14.43
N THR A 54 2.60 1.44 13.72
CA THR A 54 3.55 0.44 13.19
C THR A 54 4.60 1.07 12.27
N PHE A 55 4.23 2.04 11.42
CA PHE A 55 5.21 2.72 10.58
C PHE A 55 6.17 3.59 11.39
N LYS A 56 5.70 4.25 12.45
CA LYS A 56 6.57 5.01 13.35
C LYS A 56 7.60 4.12 14.02
N THR A 57 7.20 2.93 14.48
CA THR A 57 8.13 1.94 15.03
C THR A 57 9.19 1.56 14.00
N VAL A 58 8.80 1.17 12.79
CA VAL A 58 9.73 0.83 11.69
C VAL A 58 10.71 1.98 11.38
N LYS A 59 10.22 3.22 11.37
CA LYS A 59 11.04 4.41 11.15
C LYS A 59 12.04 4.65 12.27
N ASN A 60 11.59 4.58 13.53
CA ASN A 60 12.44 4.78 14.70
C ASN A 60 13.51 3.69 14.85
N ASP A 61 13.24 2.47 14.37
CA ASP A 61 14.20 1.38 14.30
C ASP A 61 15.30 1.59 13.24
N GLY A 62 15.27 2.71 12.49
CA GLY A 62 16.24 3.00 11.43
C GLY A 62 16.01 2.20 10.15
N ARG A 63 14.88 1.50 10.01
CA ARG A 63 14.56 0.64 8.85
C ARG A 63 13.81 1.39 7.74
N SER A 64 13.95 2.71 7.69
CA SER A 64 13.29 3.57 6.71
C SER A 64 14.27 4.56 6.10
N VAL A 65 14.04 4.92 4.84
CA VAL A 65 14.78 5.98 4.13
C VAL A 65 13.79 7.05 3.70
N ASP A 66 14.02 8.30 4.09
CA ASP A 66 13.31 9.43 3.50
C ASP A 66 13.90 9.67 2.10
N THR A 67 13.06 9.59 1.08
CA THR A 67 13.51 9.76 -0.31
C THR A 67 13.67 11.24 -0.67
N TYR A 68 13.15 12.15 0.16
CA TYR A 68 13.07 13.58 -0.11
C TYR A 68 12.30 13.93 -1.39
N LEU A 69 11.58 12.96 -1.97
CA LEU A 69 10.77 13.17 -3.15
C LEU A 69 9.44 13.81 -2.73
N ASN A 70 9.10 14.91 -3.41
CA ASN A 70 7.80 15.54 -3.27
C ASN A 70 6.73 14.69 -4.00
N ASP A 71 5.55 14.58 -3.40
CA ASP A 71 4.43 13.78 -3.90
C ASP A 71 3.86 14.32 -5.22
N ALA A 72 3.65 15.63 -5.33
CA ALA A 72 3.18 16.27 -6.56
C ALA A 72 4.20 16.10 -7.69
N GLN A 73 5.49 16.31 -7.41
CA GLN A 73 6.54 16.09 -8.41
C GLN A 73 6.62 14.62 -8.84
N SER A 74 6.54 13.68 -7.89
CA SER A 74 6.54 12.24 -8.19
C SER A 74 5.36 11.84 -9.10
N PHE A 75 4.19 12.47 -8.93
CA PHE A 75 3.06 12.27 -9.82
C PHE A 75 3.31 12.85 -11.22
N VAL A 76 3.86 14.07 -11.31
CA VAL A 76 4.23 14.70 -12.60
C VAL A 76 5.21 13.80 -13.36
N ASP A 77 6.28 13.34 -12.70
CA ASP A 77 7.29 12.47 -13.30
C ASP A 77 6.68 11.15 -13.79
N TYR A 78 5.76 10.57 -13.01
CA TYR A 78 5.03 9.36 -13.41
C TYR A 78 4.20 9.58 -14.68
N VAL A 79 3.44 10.68 -14.76
CA VAL A 79 2.61 11.00 -15.93
C VAL A 79 3.49 11.25 -17.16
N GLN A 80 4.59 12.00 -17.01
CA GLN A 80 5.54 12.25 -18.10
C GLN A 80 6.16 10.95 -18.62
N ALA A 81 6.58 10.05 -17.73
CA ALA A 81 7.16 8.76 -18.11
C ALA A 81 6.13 7.80 -18.74
N ARG A 82 4.86 7.87 -18.30
CA ARG A 82 3.79 6.99 -18.77
C ARG A 82 3.11 7.50 -20.05
N GLY A 83 3.11 8.81 -20.27
CA GLY A 83 2.32 9.49 -21.29
C GLY A 83 0.84 9.57 -20.88
N ASN A 84 0.03 8.66 -21.39
CA ASN A 84 -1.41 8.64 -21.12
C ASN A 84 -1.73 7.88 -19.84
N ILE A 85 -2.50 8.52 -18.95
CA ILE A 85 -3.04 7.89 -17.74
C ILE A 85 -4.55 7.67 -17.86
N GLY A 86 -5.05 6.63 -17.21
CA GLY A 86 -6.46 6.28 -17.19
C GLY A 86 -6.80 5.43 -15.98
N LYS A 87 -8.09 5.11 -15.82
CA LYS A 87 -8.52 4.19 -14.77
C LYS A 87 -7.89 2.82 -14.99
N LEU A 88 -7.40 2.20 -13.92
CA LEU A 88 -6.96 0.81 -13.96
C LEU A 88 -8.17 -0.12 -14.13
N PRO A 89 -7.97 -1.35 -14.64
CA PRO A 89 -8.97 -2.40 -14.56
C PRO A 89 -9.40 -2.64 -13.11
N VAL A 90 -10.67 -2.98 -12.87
CA VAL A 90 -11.20 -3.23 -11.51
C VAL A 90 -10.42 -4.35 -10.79
N SER A 91 -9.92 -5.33 -11.53
CA SER A 91 -9.07 -6.41 -11.00
C SER A 91 -7.75 -5.94 -10.37
N GLU A 92 -7.33 -4.71 -10.67
CA GLU A 92 -6.10 -4.08 -10.16
C GLU A 92 -6.37 -3.13 -8.97
N TYR A 93 -7.62 -2.93 -8.57
CA TYR A 93 -7.95 -2.07 -7.44
C TYR A 93 -7.50 -2.71 -6.12
N SER A 94 -7.09 -1.90 -5.13
CA SER A 94 -6.65 -2.46 -3.85
C SER A 94 -7.80 -3.11 -3.07
N THR A 95 -8.99 -2.52 -3.09
CA THR A 95 -10.17 -3.11 -2.44
C THR A 95 -10.94 -3.97 -3.45
N GLN A 96 -10.95 -5.29 -3.25
CA GLN A 96 -11.59 -6.24 -4.16
C GLN A 96 -13.06 -6.49 -3.82
N SER A 97 -13.45 -6.37 -2.55
CA SER A 97 -14.85 -6.40 -2.14
C SER A 97 -15.07 -5.62 -0.84
N ILE A 98 -16.29 -5.13 -0.65
CA ILE A 98 -16.78 -4.55 0.60
C ILE A 98 -18.12 -5.21 0.93
N THR A 99 -18.19 -5.85 2.09
CA THR A 99 -19.40 -6.49 2.63
C THR A 99 -19.80 -5.82 3.95
N ARG A 100 -21.07 -5.93 4.32
CA ARG A 100 -21.72 -5.27 5.47
C ARG A 100 -22.50 -6.27 6.29
#